data_AF-A0A3F3PWT0-F1
#
_entry.id   AF-A0A3F3PWT0-F1
#
_cell.length_a   1.000
_cell.length_b   1.000
_cell.length_c   1.000
_cell.angle_alpha   90.00
_cell.angle_beta   90.00
_cell.angle_gamma   90.00
#
_symmetry.space_group_name_H-M   'P 1'
#
loop_
_entity.id
_entity.type
_entity.pdbx_description
1 polymer ?
#
loop_
_entity_poly.entity_id
_entity_poly.type
_entity_poly.pdbx_seq_one_letter_code
_entity_poly.pdbx_strand_id
1 'polypeptide(L)'
;MLCGTNALTPSNDPRQVQTKPYYNYNIGLFPQAVLNHRVHLLATDPKKVITIDPPSVTRAYGTQPSPETENPVDIATFGETVKAPLGTFIYDRAGDEGANCKVGFYVKHQDEWDWLRTFLTTDKIKELLGPIEYSGNPIDRIETLG
;
A
#
# COMPACT_ATOMS: atom_id res chain seq x y z
N MET A 1 10.90 5.63 -8.82
CA MET A 1 12.05 6.21 -8.08
C MET A 1 11.68 6.14 -6.61
N LEU A 2 12.29 5.23 -5.85
CA LEU A 2 12.05 5.14 -4.39
C LEU A 2 12.52 6.43 -3.75
N CYS A 3 11.58 7.23 -3.24
CA CYS A 3 11.87 8.47 -2.53
C CYS A 3 12.64 8.12 -1.26
N GLY A 4 13.86 8.63 -1.17
CA GLY A 4 14.78 8.37 -0.07
C GLY A 4 14.23 8.89 1.25
N THR A 5 13.64 7.99 2.02
CA THR A 5 13.59 8.12 3.47
C THR A 5 14.65 7.19 4.05
N ASN A 6 15.42 7.69 5.03
CA ASN A 6 16.56 7.02 5.68
C ASN A 6 16.20 5.73 6.45
N ALA A 7 15.04 5.12 6.21
CA ALA A 7 14.55 4.04 7.05
C ALA A 7 15.09 2.67 6.65
N LEU A 8 15.38 2.37 5.37
CA LEU A 8 15.68 0.98 4.97
C LEU A 8 16.74 0.78 3.87
N THR A 9 17.20 1.84 3.21
CA THR A 9 18.37 1.78 2.32
C THR A 9 19.47 2.70 2.84
N PRO A 10 20.64 2.17 3.25
CA PRO A 10 21.78 3.00 3.63
C PRO A 10 22.07 3.99 2.50
N SER A 11 22.11 5.29 2.82
CA SER A 11 22.52 6.32 1.87
C SER A 11 23.91 5.98 1.34
N ASN A 12 24.05 5.96 0.01
CA ASN A 12 25.27 5.55 -0.63
C ASN A 12 26.25 6.72 -0.64
N ASP A 13 27.18 6.78 0.33
CA ASP A 13 28.27 7.78 0.28
C ASP A 13 29.11 7.55 -0.99
N PRO A 14 29.07 8.46 -1.97
CA PRO A 14 29.74 8.29 -3.25
C PRO A 14 31.27 8.38 -3.15
N ARG A 15 31.81 8.76 -1.98
CA ARG A 15 33.26 8.84 -1.72
C ARG A 15 33.88 7.49 -1.36
N GLN A 16 33.07 6.46 -1.12
CA GLN A 16 33.56 5.12 -0.79
C GLN A 16 33.81 4.31 -2.08
N VAL A 17 35.06 3.87 -2.29
CA VAL A 17 35.50 3.03 -3.42
C VAL A 17 35.11 1.54 -3.24
N GLN A 18 34.43 1.20 -2.16
CA GLN A 18 34.08 -0.18 -1.83
C GLN A 18 32.84 -0.62 -2.60
N THR A 19 32.93 -1.77 -3.29
CA THR A 19 31.77 -2.43 -3.91
C THR A 19 30.73 -2.73 -2.84
N LYS A 20 29.53 -2.18 -3.01
CA LYS A 20 28.40 -2.49 -2.14
C LYS A 20 27.50 -3.52 -2.83
N PRO A 21 26.97 -4.51 -2.10
CA PRO A 21 25.95 -5.39 -2.64
C PRO A 21 24.79 -4.54 -3.16
N TYR A 22 24.36 -4.81 -4.39
CA TYR A 22 23.11 -4.30 -4.92
C TYR A 22 22.15 -5.48 -5.05
N TYR A 23 20.88 -5.26 -4.73
CA TYR A 23 19.84 -6.27 -4.83
C TYR A 23 18.96 -5.96 -6.02
N ASN A 24 18.82 -6.90 -6.93
CA ASN A 24 17.81 -6.83 -7.99
C ASN A 24 16.53 -7.47 -7.48
N TYR A 25 15.48 -6.66 -7.38
CA TYR A 25 14.14 -7.14 -7.07
C TYR A 25 13.43 -7.53 -8.37
N ASN A 26 13.08 -8.82 -8.50
CA ASN A 26 12.32 -9.34 -9.63
C ASN A 26 11.02 -9.97 -9.11
N ILE A 27 9.89 -9.56 -9.68
CA ILE A 27 8.58 -10.12 -9.36
C ILE A 27 8.31 -11.27 -10.33
N GLY A 28 7.83 -12.39 -9.81
CA GLY A 28 7.45 -13.54 -10.61
C GLY A 28 6.51 -14.47 -9.86
N LEU A 29 5.76 -15.27 -10.61
CA LEU A 29 4.94 -16.32 -10.04
C LEU A 29 5.79 -17.59 -9.85
N PHE A 30 5.66 -18.20 -8.68
CA PHE A 30 6.25 -19.50 -8.38
C PHE A 30 5.15 -20.50 -8.06
N PRO A 31 5.19 -21.74 -8.59
CA PRO A 31 4.23 -22.76 -8.21
C PRO A 31 4.33 -23.05 -6.70
N GLN A 32 3.24 -22.90 -5.97
CA GLN A 32 3.22 -23.18 -4.52
C GLN A 32 3.72 -24.59 -4.19
N ALA A 33 3.48 -25.55 -5.09
CA ALA A 33 3.90 -26.95 -4.95
C ALA A 33 5.42 -27.16 -4.89
N VAL A 34 6.24 -26.19 -5.33
CA VAL A 34 7.70 -26.31 -5.21
C VAL A 34 8.24 -25.80 -3.87
N LEU A 35 7.39 -25.16 -3.06
CA LEU A 35 7.80 -24.60 -1.77
C LEU A 35 7.69 -25.64 -0.65
N ASN A 36 8.80 -25.88 0.04
CA ASN A 36 8.84 -26.71 1.24
C ASN A 36 8.46 -25.88 2.48
N HIS A 37 7.18 -25.56 2.66
CA HIS A 37 6.70 -24.77 3.80
C HIS A 37 6.76 -25.58 5.10
N ARG A 38 7.48 -25.06 6.11
CA ARG A 38 7.66 -25.71 7.42
C ARG A 38 7.54 -24.70 8.55
N VAL A 39 6.96 -25.13 9.67
CA VAL A 39 6.88 -24.36 10.93
C VAL A 39 7.86 -24.96 11.94
N HIS A 40 8.69 -24.09 12.54
CA HIS A 40 9.65 -24.46 13.57
C HIS A 40 9.18 -23.89 14.93
N LEU A 41 9.04 -24.75 15.94
CA LEU A 41 8.54 -24.36 17.26
C LEU A 41 9.68 -24.05 18.24
N LEU A 42 10.47 -23.01 17.93
CA LEU A 42 11.72 -22.70 18.62
C LEU A 42 11.59 -22.49 20.14
N ALA A 43 10.42 -22.06 20.63
CA ALA A 43 10.19 -21.76 22.05
C ALA A 43 9.78 -22.98 22.89
N THR A 44 9.09 -23.96 22.30
CA THR A 44 8.51 -25.10 23.04
C THR A 44 9.22 -26.40 22.76
N ASP A 45 9.61 -26.64 21.51
CA ASP A 45 10.42 -27.78 21.11
C ASP A 45 11.26 -27.40 19.88
N PRO A 46 12.51 -26.95 20.08
CA PRO A 46 13.39 -26.51 18.99
C PRO A 46 13.65 -27.57 17.91
N LYS A 47 13.42 -28.86 18.20
CA LYS A 47 13.60 -29.94 17.24
C LYS A 47 12.32 -30.28 16.48
N LYS A 48 11.17 -29.82 16.96
CA LYS A 48 9.88 -30.07 16.31
C LYS A 48 9.73 -29.20 15.07
N VAL A 49 9.51 -29.88 13.95
CA VAL A 49 9.26 -29.28 12.64
C VAL A 49 7.93 -29.83 12.12
N ILE A 50 7.02 -28.94 11.72
CA ILE A 50 5.72 -29.29 11.13
C ILE A 50 5.77 -28.92 9.66
N THR A 51 5.55 -29.89 8.76
CA THR A 51 5.41 -29.63 7.32
C THR A 51 4.00 -29.14 7.02
N ILE A 52 3.89 -28.11 6.17
CA ILE A 52 2.62 -27.57 5.69
C ILE A 52 2.53 -27.85 4.20
N ASP A 53 1.68 -28.80 3.82
CA ASP A 53 1.46 -29.13 2.41
C ASP A 53 0.75 -27.98 1.67
N PRO A 54 0.95 -27.86 0.34
CA PRO A 54 0.23 -26.88 -0.47
C PRO A 54 -1.30 -27.04 -0.33
N PRO A 55 -2.08 -25.94 -0.37
CA PRO A 55 -3.53 -26.02 -0.29
C PRO A 55 -4.09 -26.81 -1.48
N SER A 56 -4.96 -27.78 -1.20
CA SER A 56 -5.58 -28.64 -2.21
C SER A 56 -6.67 -27.93 -3.02
N VAL A 57 -7.27 -26.88 -2.46
CA VAL A 57 -8.30 -26.07 -3.11
C VAL A 57 -7.76 -24.67 -3.29
N THR A 58 -7.66 -24.22 -4.54
CA THR A 58 -7.25 -22.86 -4.91
C THR A 58 -8.25 -22.24 -5.88
N ARG A 59 -8.29 -20.92 -5.91
CA ARG A 59 -9.10 -20.13 -6.85
C ARG A 59 -8.23 -19.04 -7.45
N ALA A 60 -8.30 -18.89 -8.77
CA ALA A 60 -7.75 -17.72 -9.43
C ALA A 60 -8.64 -16.50 -9.11
N TYR A 61 -8.05 -15.45 -8.54
CA TYR A 61 -8.71 -14.17 -8.38
C TYR A 61 -8.53 -13.35 -9.66
N GLY A 62 -9.62 -12.72 -10.12
CA GLY A 62 -9.58 -11.79 -11.24
C GLY A 62 -9.15 -10.40 -10.82
N THR A 63 -9.42 -9.41 -11.67
CA THR A 63 -9.19 -8.00 -11.36
C THR A 63 -9.95 -7.59 -10.10
N GLN A 64 -9.28 -6.84 -9.24
CA GLN A 64 -9.88 -6.28 -8.05
C GLN A 64 -10.88 -5.18 -8.43
N PRO A 65 -12.11 -5.19 -7.88
CA PRO A 65 -13.03 -4.08 -8.05
C PRO A 65 -12.43 -2.79 -7.47
N SER A 66 -12.55 -1.70 -8.21
CA SER A 66 -12.12 -0.36 -7.80
C SER A 66 -13.24 0.66 -8.05
N PRO A 67 -14.38 0.55 -7.35
CA PRO A 67 -15.47 1.50 -7.51
C PRO A 67 -15.12 2.87 -6.89
N GLU A 68 -15.72 3.93 -7.45
CA GLU A 68 -15.84 5.21 -6.75
C GLU A 68 -16.87 5.12 -5.62
N THR A 69 -16.92 6.15 -4.77
CA THR A 69 -17.83 6.14 -3.61
C THR A 69 -19.29 5.98 -4.05
N GLU A 70 -20.02 5.05 -3.43
CA GLU A 70 -21.39 4.72 -3.85
C GLU A 70 -22.40 5.83 -3.54
N ASN A 71 -22.20 6.53 -2.41
CA ASN A 71 -23.12 7.54 -1.90
C ASN A 71 -22.39 8.88 -1.66
N PRO A 72 -21.94 9.58 -2.71
CA PRO A 72 -21.23 10.85 -2.55
C PRO A 72 -22.17 11.88 -1.90
N VAL A 73 -21.63 12.63 -0.95
CA VAL A 73 -22.34 13.79 -0.37
C VAL A 73 -22.00 15.05 -1.14
N ASP A 74 -22.83 16.09 -1.04
CA ASP A 74 -22.49 17.37 -1.67
C ASP A 74 -21.36 18.04 -0.88
N ILE A 75 -20.19 18.20 -1.51
CA ILE A 75 -19.01 18.80 -0.87
C ILE A 75 -19.33 20.24 -0.38
N ALA A 76 -20.27 20.94 -1.02
CA ALA A 76 -20.65 22.29 -0.59
C ALA A 76 -21.31 22.34 0.80
N THR A 77 -21.81 21.20 1.33
CA THR A 77 -22.43 21.17 2.66
C THR A 77 -21.43 21.29 3.81
N PHE A 78 -20.13 21.08 3.55
CA PHE A 78 -19.08 21.16 4.58
C PHE A 78 -18.58 22.58 4.86
N GLY A 79 -19.09 23.58 4.14
CA GLY A 79 -18.74 24.99 4.34
C GLY A 79 -17.48 25.43 3.60
N GLU A 80 -16.88 26.54 4.04
CA GLU A 80 -15.71 27.14 3.39
C GLU A 80 -14.45 26.28 3.61
N THR A 81 -13.66 26.09 2.54
CA THR A 81 -12.37 25.41 2.63
C THR A 81 -11.32 26.34 3.24
N VAL A 82 -10.65 25.88 4.30
CA VAL A 82 -9.57 26.61 4.97
C VAL A 82 -8.24 25.89 4.80
N LYS A 83 -7.13 26.64 4.86
CA LYS A 83 -5.79 26.04 4.92
C LYS A 83 -5.54 25.51 6.33
N ALA A 84 -5.20 24.24 6.43
CA ALA A 84 -4.83 23.59 7.68
C ALA A 84 -3.53 22.79 7.49
N PRO A 85 -2.76 22.54 8.57
CA PRO A 85 -1.64 21.61 8.52
C PRO A 85 -2.08 20.20 8.10
N LEU A 86 -1.24 19.48 7.35
CA LEU A 86 -1.44 18.05 7.09
C LEU A 86 -1.44 17.28 8.42
N GLY A 87 -2.28 16.25 8.54
CA GLY A 87 -2.43 15.51 9.79
C GLY A 87 -3.43 16.11 10.79
N THR A 88 -4.07 17.24 10.47
CA THR A 88 -5.06 17.86 11.38
C THR A 88 -6.29 16.97 11.56
N PHE A 89 -6.82 16.43 10.45
CA PHE A 89 -8.03 15.61 10.43
C PHE A 89 -7.83 14.26 9.71
N ILE A 90 -7.08 14.28 8.60
CA ILE A 90 -6.71 13.06 7.86
C ILE A 90 -5.36 12.58 8.34
N TYR A 91 -5.30 11.29 8.66
CA TYR A 91 -4.08 10.56 8.91
C TYR A 91 -3.84 9.59 7.76
N ASP A 92 -2.58 9.28 7.51
CA ASP A 92 -2.21 8.37 6.44
C ASP A 92 -1.15 7.35 6.86
N ARG A 93 -1.07 6.27 6.09
CA ARG A 93 0.05 5.33 6.13
C ARG A 93 0.35 4.90 4.70
N ALA A 94 1.57 5.16 4.27
CA ALA A 94 2.10 4.63 3.03
C ALA A 94 2.92 3.35 3.27
N GLY A 95 2.89 2.45 2.30
CA GLY A 95 3.74 1.28 2.25
C GLY A 95 3.98 0.86 0.81
N ASP A 96 5.22 0.50 0.49
CA ASP A 96 5.60 -0.13 -0.77
C ASP A 96 5.61 -1.65 -0.59
N GLU A 97 4.91 -2.34 -1.49
CA GLU A 97 4.92 -3.80 -1.59
C GLU A 97 5.37 -4.19 -2.99
N GLY A 98 6.69 -4.21 -3.18
CA GLY A 98 7.30 -4.54 -4.46
C GLY A 98 7.06 -3.43 -5.49
N ALA A 99 6.37 -3.75 -6.59
CA ALA A 99 6.04 -2.79 -7.64
C ALA A 99 4.79 -1.94 -7.34
N ASN A 100 4.05 -2.26 -6.27
CA ASN A 100 2.82 -1.56 -5.92
C ASN A 100 3.07 -0.62 -4.75
N CYS A 101 2.67 0.64 -4.90
CA CYS A 101 2.61 1.60 -3.81
C CYS A 101 1.19 1.63 -3.26
N LYS A 102 1.06 1.49 -1.93
CA LYS A 102 -0.21 1.58 -1.23
C LYS A 102 -0.19 2.77 -0.29
N VAL A 103 -1.31 3.48 -0.21
CA VAL A 103 -1.55 4.51 0.78
C VAL A 103 -2.93 4.31 1.36
N GLY A 104 -3.02 4.26 2.69
CA GLY A 104 -4.28 4.24 3.42
C GLY A 104 -4.50 5.62 4.05
N PHE A 105 -5.72 6.14 3.93
CA PHE A 105 -6.17 7.35 4.60
C PHE A 105 -7.26 7.02 5.60
N TYR A 106 -7.20 7.62 6.78
CA TYR A 106 -8.17 7.40 7.85
C TYR A 106 -8.41 8.69 8.63
N VAL A 107 -9.61 8.77 9.20
CA VAL A 107 -10.14 9.92 9.93
C VAL A 107 -10.78 9.43 11.22
N LYS A 108 -11.15 10.33 12.13
CA LYS A 108 -11.68 9.96 13.45
C LYS A 108 -13.20 9.92 13.47
N HIS A 109 -13.84 10.76 12.67
CA HIS A 109 -15.28 10.98 12.74
C HIS A 109 -15.97 10.62 11.41
N GLN A 110 -17.27 10.30 11.51
CA GLN A 110 -18.06 9.82 10.38
C GLN A 110 -18.29 10.92 9.33
N ASP A 111 -18.49 12.16 9.75
CA ASP A 111 -18.61 13.33 8.87
C ASP A 111 -17.31 13.60 8.11
N GLU A 112 -16.15 13.48 8.78
CA GLU A 112 -14.83 13.54 8.13
C GLU A 112 -14.68 12.42 7.08
N TRP A 113 -15.22 11.22 7.36
CA TRP A 113 -15.16 10.09 6.44
C TRP A 113 -16.04 10.31 5.22
N ASP A 114 -17.26 10.80 5.42
CA ASP A 114 -18.18 11.15 4.34
C ASP A 114 -17.63 12.24 3.42
N TRP A 115 -16.97 13.24 4.01
CA TRP A 115 -16.20 14.23 3.25
C TRP A 115 -15.04 13.59 2.47
N LEU A 116 -14.18 12.82 3.15
CA LEU A 116 -12.96 12.25 2.56
C LEU A 116 -13.27 11.33 1.39
N ARG A 117 -14.22 10.39 1.55
CA ARG A 117 -14.58 9.44 0.48
C ARG A 117 -15.26 10.12 -0.72
N THR A 118 -15.92 11.25 -0.49
CA THR A 118 -16.52 12.06 -1.56
C THR A 118 -15.46 12.85 -2.31
N PHE A 119 -14.52 13.47 -1.58
CA PHE A 119 -13.50 14.33 -2.15
C PHE A 119 -12.39 13.55 -2.85
N LEU A 120 -11.86 12.49 -2.22
CA LEU A 120 -10.67 11.77 -2.65
C LEU A 120 -11.03 10.64 -3.63
N THR A 121 -11.50 11.02 -4.82
CA THR A 121 -11.73 10.09 -5.94
C THR A 121 -10.43 9.67 -6.60
N THR A 122 -10.48 8.62 -7.43
CA THR A 122 -9.31 8.19 -8.23
C THR A 122 -8.81 9.33 -9.13
N ASP A 123 -9.72 10.10 -9.73
CA ASP A 123 -9.36 11.24 -10.56
C ASP A 123 -8.78 12.40 -9.74
N LYS A 124 -9.27 12.61 -8.50
CA LYS A 124 -8.65 13.59 -7.60
C LYS A 124 -7.23 13.19 -7.22
N ILE A 125 -6.96 11.91 -6.99
CA ILE A 125 -5.59 11.42 -6.74
C ILE A 125 -4.69 11.69 -7.95
N LYS A 126 -5.16 11.41 -9.18
CA LYS A 126 -4.38 11.71 -10.41
C LYS A 126 -4.07 13.20 -10.53
N GLU A 127 -5.05 14.06 -10.22
CA GLU A 127 -4.86 15.51 -10.20
C GLU A 127 -3.80 15.92 -9.17
N LEU A 128 -3.87 15.38 -7.95
CA LEU A 128 -2.95 15.70 -6.86
C LEU A 128 -1.51 15.21 -7.11
N LEU A 129 -1.34 14.04 -7.75
CA LEU A 129 -0.04 13.55 -8.20
C LEU A 129 0.53 14.43 -9.33
N GLY A 130 -0.35 14.97 -10.16
CA GLY A 130 0.01 15.81 -11.29
C GLY A 130 0.75 15.04 -12.39
N PRO A 131 1.09 15.73 -13.50
CA PRO A 131 1.62 15.08 -14.71
C PRO A 131 3.07 14.60 -14.57
N ILE A 132 3.79 15.03 -13.53
CA ILE A 132 5.17 14.62 -13.28
C ILE A 132 5.22 13.24 -12.62
N GLU A 133 4.39 13.02 -11.59
CA GLU A 133 4.40 11.75 -10.85
C GLU A 133 3.44 10.72 -11.47
N TYR A 134 2.28 11.16 -11.99
CA TYR A 134 1.32 10.25 -12.60
C TYR A 134 1.68 9.95 -14.06
N SER A 135 2.15 8.73 -14.31
CA SER A 135 2.57 8.24 -15.63
C SER A 135 1.53 7.36 -16.34
N GLY A 136 0.28 7.34 -15.87
CA GLY A 136 -0.80 6.55 -16.47
C GLY A 136 -0.96 5.13 -15.92
N ASN A 137 -0.28 4.80 -14.81
CA ASN A 137 -0.46 3.52 -14.13
C ASN A 137 -1.87 3.40 -13.52
N PRO A 138 -2.44 2.19 -13.44
CA PRO A 138 -3.72 1.99 -12.78
C PRO A 138 -3.65 2.41 -11.31
N ILE A 139 -4.77 2.97 -10.80
CA ILE A 139 -4.97 3.30 -9.40
C ILE A 139 -6.20 2.53 -8.95
N ASP A 140 -6.02 1.61 -8.00
CA ASP A 140 -7.11 0.86 -7.39
C ASP A 140 -7.55 1.55 -6.09
N ARG A 141 -8.84 1.79 -5.96
CA ARG A 141 -9.50 2.40 -4.81
C ARG A 141 -10.27 1.34 -4.03
N ILE A 142 -10.14 1.37 -2.70
CA ILE A 142 -10.89 0.51 -1.79
C ILE A 142 -11.40 1.37 -0.63
N GLU A 143 -12.67 1.22 -0.31
CA GLU A 143 -13.26 1.75 0.91
C GLU A 143 -13.47 0.60 1.89
N THR A 144 -13.05 0.78 3.14
CA THR A 144 -13.31 -0.16 4.23
C THR A 144 -14.11 0.54 5.30
N LEU A 145 -15.30 0.03 5.58
CA LEU A 145 -16.09 0.49 6.73
C LEU A 145 -15.35 0.09 8.01
N GLY A 146 -15.12 1.07 8.89
CA GLY A 146 -14.59 0.86 10.24
C GLY A 146 -15.63 0.28 11.19
#